data_AF-A2G7F6-F1
#
_entry.id   AF-A2G7F6-F1
#
_cell.length_a   1.000
_cell.length_b   1.000
_cell.length_c   1.000
_cell.angle_alpha   90.00
_cell.angle_beta   90.00
_cell.angle_gamma   90.00
#
_symmetry.space_group_name_H-M   'P 1'
#
loop_
_entity.id
_entity.type
_entity.pdbx_description
1 polymer ?
#
loop_
_entity_poly.entity_id
_entity_poly.type
_entity_poly.pdbx_seq_one_letter_code
_entity_poly.pdbx_strand_id
1 'polypeptide(L)'
;MLPLLIKMLPLLIKVLPLFIKMLPLFNKVIPLFIKVLPLFINMLPLFFKVLPLLIKVLPLFIKMLPLFNNVLPLLLKMQLPLFNKVLPLFIKVLPLFIKMLPLFNNVLPLLIKMLPLFIKMLPLFFKVLPLLIKMLPLFIKVLPLFIKVLPLLIKMLPLFIMQLPL
;
A
#
# COMPACT_ATOMS: atom_id res chain seq x y z
N MET A 1 -11.37 -42.61 18.93
CA MET A 1 -11.16 -42.53 17.46
C MET A 1 -12.48 -42.27 16.72
N LEU A 2 -13.50 -43.13 16.86
CA LEU A 2 -14.83 -42.97 16.26
C LEU A 2 -15.55 -41.63 16.50
N PRO A 3 -15.63 -41.12 17.76
CA PRO A 3 -16.40 -39.90 18.05
C PRO A 3 -15.77 -38.66 17.41
N LEU A 4 -14.45 -38.70 17.20
CA LEU A 4 -13.68 -37.65 16.57
C LEU A 4 -13.92 -37.62 15.05
N LEU A 5 -13.98 -38.79 14.42
CA LEU A 5 -14.25 -38.94 12.98
C LEU A 5 -15.65 -38.45 12.60
N ILE A 6 -16.67 -38.83 13.39
CA ILE A 6 -18.06 -38.37 13.20
C ILE A 6 -18.16 -36.84 13.37
N LYS A 7 -17.43 -36.26 14.34
CA LYS A 7 -17.37 -34.80 14.54
C LYS A 7 -16.60 -34.06 13.45
N MET A 8 -15.55 -34.66 12.89
CA MET A 8 -14.68 -34.01 11.89
C MET A 8 -15.22 -34.08 10.46
N LEU A 9 -16.02 -35.10 10.11
CA LEU A 9 -16.52 -35.29 8.74
C LEU A 9 -17.33 -34.08 8.20
N PRO A 10 -18.28 -33.49 8.95
CA PRO A 10 -19.00 -32.29 8.50
C PRO A 10 -18.08 -31.08 8.32
N LEU A 11 -17.04 -30.96 9.15
CA LEU A 11 -16.01 -29.93 9.04
C LEU A 11 -15.18 -30.12 7.76
N LEU A 12 -14.75 -31.34 7.47
CA LEU A 12 -14.01 -31.71 6.26
C LEU A 12 -14.79 -31.32 4.99
N ILE A 13 -16.07 -31.68 4.92
CA ILE A 13 -16.95 -31.39 3.79
C ILE A 13 -17.13 -29.87 3.60
N LYS A 14 -17.22 -29.10 4.69
CA LYS A 14 -17.33 -27.64 4.64
C LYS A 14 -16.02 -26.95 4.24
N VAL A 15 -14.88 -27.47 4.66
CA VAL A 15 -13.56 -26.83 4.48
C VAL A 15 -12.97 -27.09 3.08
N LEU A 16 -13.25 -28.24 2.46
CA LEU A 16 -12.70 -28.59 1.13
C LEU A 16 -13.02 -27.55 0.04
N PRO A 17 -14.28 -27.09 -0.15
CA PRO A 17 -14.60 -26.06 -1.14
C PRO A 17 -13.91 -24.72 -0.85
N LEU A 18 -13.74 -24.36 0.41
CA LEU A 18 -13.02 -23.14 0.82
C LEU A 18 -11.53 -23.25 0.45
N PHE A 19 -10.90 -24.39 0.72
CA PHE A 19 -9.51 -24.67 0.36
C PHE A 19 -9.27 -24.55 -1.15
N ILE A 20 -10.15 -25.14 -1.97
CA ILE A 20 -10.07 -25.07 -3.43
C ILE A 20 -10.21 -23.62 -3.91
N LYS A 21 -11.11 -22.84 -3.32
CA LYS A 21 -11.30 -21.42 -3.65
C LYS A 21 -10.12 -20.53 -3.27
N MET A 22 -9.38 -20.85 -2.20
CA MET A 22 -8.25 -20.04 -1.73
C MET A 22 -6.97 -20.22 -2.55
N LEU A 23 -6.74 -21.40 -3.15
CA LEU A 23 -5.54 -21.68 -3.96
C LEU A 23 -5.30 -20.67 -5.11
N PRO A 24 -6.28 -20.36 -5.98
CA PRO A 24 -6.08 -19.37 -7.03
C PRO A 24 -5.93 -17.94 -6.49
N LEU A 25 -6.47 -17.64 -5.30
CA LEU A 25 -6.28 -16.36 -4.63
C LEU A 25 -4.81 -16.17 -4.21
N PHE A 26 -4.17 -17.17 -3.59
CA PHE A 26 -2.76 -17.09 -3.24
C PHE A 26 -1.87 -16.89 -4.46
N ASN A 27 -2.13 -17.62 -5.55
CA ASN A 27 -1.40 -17.49 -6.81
C ASN A 27 -1.53 -16.08 -7.44
N LYS A 28 -2.64 -15.38 -7.19
CA LYS A 28 -2.83 -13.98 -7.63
C LYS A 28 -2.18 -12.97 -6.68
N VAL A 29 -2.31 -13.18 -5.37
CA VAL A 29 -1.90 -12.20 -4.35
C VAL A 29 -0.39 -12.18 -4.13
N ILE A 30 0.28 -13.34 -4.11
CA ILE A 30 1.73 -13.42 -3.85
C ILE A 30 2.53 -12.59 -4.88
N PRO A 31 2.30 -12.74 -6.21
CA PRO A 31 3.00 -11.92 -7.20
C PRO A 31 2.71 -10.41 -7.07
N LEU A 32 1.49 -10.03 -6.67
CA LEU A 32 1.14 -8.64 -6.44
C LEU A 32 1.91 -8.05 -5.25
N PHE A 33 2.01 -8.79 -4.14
CA PHE A 33 2.80 -8.37 -2.98
C PHE A 33 4.28 -8.19 -3.35
N ILE A 34 4.86 -9.13 -4.11
CA ILE A 34 6.26 -9.05 -4.56
C ILE A 34 6.48 -7.84 -5.47
N LYS A 35 5.52 -7.49 -6.33
CA LYS A 35 5.61 -6.30 -7.21
C LYS A 35 5.47 -4.98 -6.45
N VAL A 36 4.58 -4.93 -5.45
CA VAL A 36 4.25 -3.69 -4.75
C VAL A 36 5.23 -3.36 -3.61
N LEU A 37 5.78 -4.37 -2.94
CA LEU A 37 6.67 -4.18 -1.79
C LEU A 37 7.92 -3.32 -2.11
N PRO A 38 8.65 -3.55 -3.23
CA PRO A 38 9.78 -2.71 -3.60
C PRO A 38 9.39 -1.25 -3.88
N LEU A 39 8.22 -1.03 -4.50
CA LEU A 39 7.69 0.32 -4.74
C LEU A 39 7.44 1.06 -3.42
N PHE A 40 6.85 0.39 -2.43
CA PHE A 40 6.65 0.95 -1.09
C PHE A 40 7.98 1.30 -0.40
N ILE A 41 8.97 0.41 -0.47
CA ILE A 41 10.29 0.63 0.12
C ILE A 41 11.00 1.81 -0.55
N ASN A 42 10.94 1.91 -1.89
CA ASN A 42 11.62 2.96 -2.64
C ASN A 42 10.97 4.34 -2.45
N MET A 43 9.66 4.40 -2.23
CA MET A 43 8.95 5.66 -2.04
C MET A 43 9.19 6.26 -0.64
N LEU A 44 9.35 5.44 0.39
CA LEU A 44 9.47 5.91 1.78
C LEU A 44 10.63 6.91 2.00
N PRO A 45 11.88 6.66 1.51
CA PRO A 45 12.96 7.65 1.57
C PRO A 45 12.64 8.95 0.83
N LEU A 46 11.89 8.89 -0.27
CA LEU A 46 11.50 10.06 -1.04
C LEU A 46 10.57 10.97 -0.23
N PHE A 47 9.60 10.40 0.50
CA PHE A 47 8.76 11.17 1.42
C PHE A 47 9.58 11.87 2.51
N PHE A 48 10.52 11.16 3.15
CA PHE A 48 11.38 11.75 4.19
C PHE A 48 12.32 12.84 3.66
N LYS A 49 12.72 12.78 2.38
CA LYS A 49 13.52 13.84 1.74
C LYS A 49 12.67 15.06 1.33
N VAL A 50 11.50 14.82 0.73
CA VAL A 50 10.68 15.89 0.13
C VAL A 50 9.87 16.64 1.18
N LEU A 51 9.30 15.96 2.16
CA LEU A 51 8.39 16.57 3.14
C LEU A 51 9.06 17.71 3.93
N PRO A 52 10.27 17.57 4.51
CA PRO A 52 10.93 18.67 5.21
C PRO A 52 11.28 19.84 4.28
N LEU A 53 11.59 19.55 3.01
CA LEU A 53 11.90 20.57 2.03
C LEU A 53 10.67 21.42 1.72
N LEU A 54 9.50 20.79 1.48
CA LEU A 54 8.24 21.50 1.27
C LEU A 54 7.85 22.36 2.49
N ILE A 55 8.00 21.83 3.70
CA ILE A 55 7.71 22.57 4.95
C ILE A 55 8.62 23.79 5.10
N LYS A 56 9.90 23.68 4.74
CA LYS A 56 10.84 24.82 4.78
C LYS A 56 10.58 25.85 3.69
N VAL A 57 10.25 25.39 2.49
CA VAL A 57 10.14 26.25 1.29
C VAL A 57 8.81 27.00 1.26
N LEU A 58 7.70 26.39 1.69
CA LEU A 58 6.37 27.01 1.62
C LEU A 58 6.28 28.36 2.37
N PRO A 59 6.77 28.51 3.63
CA PRO A 59 6.78 29.81 4.32
C PRO A 59 7.66 30.85 3.63
N LEU A 60 8.78 30.44 3.01
CA LEU A 60 9.65 31.34 2.25
C LEU A 60 8.93 31.86 1.00
N PHE A 61 8.20 30.99 0.30
CA PHE A 61 7.38 31.37 -0.85
C PHE A 61 6.29 32.38 -0.46
N ILE A 62 5.58 32.13 0.65
CA ILE A 62 4.54 33.04 1.16
C ILE A 62 5.14 34.39 1.55
N LYS A 63 6.31 34.41 2.20
CA LYS A 63 7.00 35.65 2.58
C LYS A 63 7.54 36.45 1.38
N MET A 64 7.98 35.78 0.32
CA MET A 64 8.54 36.45 -0.87
C MET A 64 7.45 37.09 -1.73
N LEU A 65 6.24 36.51 -1.81
CA LEU A 65 5.15 37.03 -2.64
C LEU A 65 4.82 38.53 -2.41
N PRO A 66 4.62 39.02 -1.16
CA PRO A 66 4.38 40.43 -0.92
C PRO A 66 5.61 41.31 -1.23
N LEU A 67 6.84 40.80 -1.04
CA LEU A 67 8.05 41.52 -1.44
C LEU A 67 8.08 41.72 -2.96
N PHE A 68 7.71 40.71 -3.74
CA PHE A 68 7.61 40.84 -5.20
C PHE A 68 6.59 41.91 -5.60
N ASN A 69 5.41 41.91 -4.98
CA ASN A 69 4.36 42.89 -5.26
C ASN A 69 4.75 44.32 -4.87
N ASN A 70 5.57 44.50 -3.83
CA ASN A 70 6.04 45.82 -3.39
C ASN A 70 7.23 46.33 -4.23
N VAL A 71 8.12 45.45 -4.68
CA VAL A 71 9.34 45.83 -5.44
C VAL A 71 9.04 46.06 -6.92
N LEU A 72 8.06 45.36 -7.51
CA LEU A 72 7.72 45.49 -8.92
C LEU A 72 7.33 46.94 -9.33
N PRO A 73 6.49 47.68 -8.57
CA PRO A 73 6.20 49.09 -8.86
C PRO A 73 7.42 50.01 -8.75
N LEU A 74 8.34 49.74 -7.81
CA LEU A 74 9.58 50.49 -7.65
C LEU A 74 10.51 50.30 -8.85
N LEU A 75 10.63 49.06 -9.35
CA LEU A 75 11.40 48.73 -10.55
C LEU A 75 10.85 49.41 -11.81
N LEU A 76 9.52 49.51 -11.93
CA LEU A 76 8.88 50.19 -13.06
C LEU A 76 9.09 51.71 -13.04
N LYS A 77 9.24 52.33 -11.85
CA LYS A 77 9.48 53.77 -11.71
C LYS A 77 10.95 54.16 -11.87
N MET A 78 11.89 53.30 -11.47
CA MET A 78 13.34 53.57 -11.53
C MET A 78 13.94 53.12 -12.86
N GLN A 79 14.10 54.02 -13.83
CA GLN A 79 14.75 53.77 -15.14
C GLN A 79 16.29 53.71 -15.05
N LEU A 80 16.86 52.98 -14.08
CA LEU A 80 18.31 52.76 -14.01
C LEU A 80 18.75 51.55 -14.87
N PRO A 81 19.96 51.56 -15.46
CA PRO A 81 20.45 50.49 -16.34
C PRO A 81 20.47 49.09 -15.70
N LEU A 82 20.72 49.03 -14.38
CA LEU A 82 20.71 47.79 -13.59
C LEU A 82 19.31 47.16 -13.49
N PHE A 83 18.26 47.98 -13.40
CA PHE A 83 16.88 47.49 -13.24
C PHE A 83 16.25 47.01 -14.54
N ASN A 84 16.68 47.54 -15.70
CA ASN A 84 16.27 47.03 -17.01
C ASN A 84 16.64 45.56 -17.24
N LYS A 85 17.65 45.03 -16.54
CA LYS A 85 18.01 43.60 -16.57
C LYS A 85 17.22 42.75 -15.58
N VAL A 86 16.80 43.31 -14.44
CA VAL A 86 16.12 42.58 -13.35
C VAL A 86 14.61 42.52 -13.56
N LEU A 87 14.00 43.59 -14.07
CA LEU A 87 12.55 43.70 -14.28
C LEU A 87 11.96 42.58 -15.15
N PRO A 88 12.55 42.20 -16.31
CA PRO A 88 12.05 41.09 -17.11
C PRO A 88 12.10 39.74 -16.37
N LEU A 89 13.08 39.57 -15.49
CA LEU A 89 13.26 38.37 -14.70
C LEU A 89 12.18 38.28 -13.61
N PHE A 90 11.89 39.40 -12.95
CA PHE A 90 10.80 39.53 -11.97
C PHE A 90 9.42 39.22 -12.58
N ILE A 91 9.13 39.80 -13.76
CA ILE A 91 7.87 39.58 -14.48
C ILE A 91 7.71 38.11 -14.90
N LYS A 92 8.81 37.41 -15.22
CA LYS A 92 8.79 35.97 -15.53
C LYS A 92 8.61 35.09 -14.30
N VAL A 93 9.24 35.46 -13.18
CA VAL A 93 9.29 34.64 -11.96
C VAL A 93 8.00 34.74 -11.15
N LEU A 94 7.41 35.94 -11.02
CA LEU A 94 6.21 36.14 -10.20
C LEU A 94 5.01 35.25 -10.59
N PRO A 95 4.65 35.09 -11.88
CA PRO A 95 3.58 34.17 -12.29
C PRO A 95 3.90 32.70 -11.99
N LEU A 96 5.17 32.29 -12.05
CA LEU A 96 5.60 30.94 -11.69
C LEU A 96 5.41 30.70 -10.19
N PHE A 97 5.76 31.68 -9.35
CA PHE A 97 5.54 31.62 -7.90
C PHE A 97 4.06 31.47 -7.55
N ILE A 98 3.20 32.28 -8.18
CA ILE A 98 1.73 32.22 -7.98
C ILE A 98 1.18 30.86 -8.42
N LYS A 99 1.65 30.30 -9.53
CA LYS A 99 1.23 28.97 -10.01
C LYS A 99 1.70 27.81 -9.12
N MET A 100 2.86 27.94 -8.49
CA MET A 100 3.42 26.89 -7.63
C MET A 100 2.77 26.85 -6.25
N LEU A 101 2.34 27.98 -5.69
CA LEU A 101 1.78 28.04 -4.33
C LEU A 101 0.58 27.07 -4.10
N PRO A 102 -0.42 26.99 -5.01
CA PRO A 102 -1.50 26.01 -4.89
C PRO A 102 -1.00 24.57 -4.96
N LEU A 103 0.03 24.28 -5.75
CA LEU A 103 0.61 22.93 -5.85
C LEU A 103 1.23 22.51 -4.51
N PHE A 104 1.99 23.39 -3.85
CA PHE A 104 2.52 23.10 -2.51
C PHE A 104 1.40 22.86 -1.50
N ASN A 105 0.37 23.72 -1.49
CA ASN A 105 -0.77 23.59 -0.58
C ASN A 105 -1.57 22.30 -0.81
N ASN A 106 -1.60 21.78 -2.03
CA ASN A 106 -2.26 20.52 -2.34
C ASN A 106 -1.38 19.30 -2.02
N VAL A 107 -0.08 19.35 -2.36
CA VAL A 107 0.83 18.21 -2.21
C VAL A 107 1.23 17.97 -0.74
N LEU A 108 1.46 19.04 0.03
CA LEU A 108 1.93 18.91 1.42
C LEU A 108 0.95 18.11 2.30
N PRO A 109 -0.37 18.41 2.35
CA PRO A 109 -1.32 17.62 3.13
C PRO A 109 -1.45 16.17 2.64
N LEU A 110 -1.33 15.95 1.32
CA LEU A 110 -1.34 14.61 0.72
C LEU A 110 -0.15 13.77 1.20
N LEU A 111 1.06 14.34 1.20
CA LEU A 111 2.25 13.64 1.70
C LEU A 111 2.14 13.32 3.21
N ILE A 112 1.64 14.27 4.01
CA ILE A 112 1.43 14.08 5.45
C ILE A 112 0.40 12.96 5.71
N LYS A 113 -0.68 12.90 4.93
CA LYS A 113 -1.70 11.84 5.04
C LYS A 113 -1.17 10.47 4.60
N MET A 114 -0.35 10.43 3.55
CA MET A 114 0.16 9.18 2.99
C MET A 114 1.27 8.55 3.83
N LEU A 115 2.17 9.35 4.43
CA LEU A 115 3.34 8.83 5.16
C LEU A 115 2.97 7.82 6.27
N PRO A 116 1.99 8.07 7.16
CA PRO A 116 1.56 7.10 8.16
C PRO A 116 0.97 5.83 7.56
N LEU A 117 0.27 5.92 6.42
CA LEU A 117 -0.28 4.75 5.71
C LEU A 117 0.85 3.87 5.18
N PHE A 118 1.89 4.46 4.58
CA PHE A 118 3.07 3.73 4.12
C PHE A 118 3.77 3.00 5.27
N ILE A 119 3.98 3.69 6.40
CA ILE A 119 4.63 3.12 7.59
C ILE A 119 3.79 1.98 8.19
N LYS A 120 2.46 2.12 8.25
CA LYS A 120 1.56 1.07 8.78
C LYS A 120 1.49 -0.16 7.87
N MET A 121 1.52 0.03 6.55
CA MET A 121 1.39 -1.07 5.59
C MET A 121 2.66 -1.90 5.47
N LEU A 122 3.84 -1.29 5.59
CA LEU A 122 5.12 -1.98 5.38
C LEU A 122 5.32 -3.21 6.30
N PRO A 123 5.10 -3.14 7.63
CA PRO A 123 5.15 -4.32 8.50
C PRO A 123 4.13 -5.39 8.13
N LEU A 124 2.97 -4.99 7.59
CA LEU A 124 1.91 -5.92 7.20
C LEU A 124 2.34 -6.73 5.97
N PHE A 125 3.03 -6.12 5.00
CA PHE A 125 3.65 -6.84 3.89
C PHE A 125 4.66 -7.89 4.37
N PHE A 126 5.58 -7.51 5.27
CA PHE A 126 6.59 -8.43 5.82
C PHE A 126 6.00 -9.55 6.68
N LYS A 127 4.86 -9.33 7.34
CA LYS A 127 4.15 -10.38 8.08
C LYS A 127 3.39 -11.33 7.15
N VAL A 128 2.65 -10.79 6.19
CA VAL A 128 1.71 -11.57 5.37
C VAL A 128 2.43 -12.33 4.26
N LEU A 129 3.38 -11.72 3.54
CA LEU A 129 4.01 -12.36 2.38
C LEU A 129 4.68 -13.72 2.72
N PRO A 130 5.49 -13.84 3.79
CA PRO A 130 6.08 -15.13 4.15
C PRO A 130 5.04 -16.18 4.57
N LEU A 131 3.93 -15.76 5.20
CA LEU A 131 2.83 -16.65 5.54
C LEU A 131 2.17 -17.21 4.28
N LEU A 132 1.86 -16.37 3.29
CA LEU A 132 1.27 -16.83 2.03
C LEU A 132 2.21 -17.80 1.29
N ILE A 133 3.50 -17.50 1.24
CA ILE A 133 4.52 -18.35 0.60
C ILE A 133 4.64 -19.70 1.33
N LYS A 134 4.61 -19.72 2.67
CA LYS A 134 4.66 -20.96 3.46
C LYS A 134 3.39 -21.80 3.31
N MET A 135 2.23 -21.16 3.26
CA MET A 135 0.94 -21.84 3.19
C MET A 135 0.68 -22.47 1.82
N LEU A 136 1.04 -21.80 0.71
CA LEU A 136 0.79 -22.30 -0.65
C LEU A 136 1.26 -23.76 -0.90
N PRO A 137 2.52 -24.15 -0.61
CA PRO A 137 2.97 -25.53 -0.79
C PRO A 137 2.27 -26.51 0.16
N LEU A 138 1.89 -26.08 1.37
CA LEU A 138 1.09 -26.91 2.29
C LEU A 138 -0.31 -27.18 1.70
N PHE A 139 -0.96 -26.16 1.14
CA PHE A 139 -2.25 -26.31 0.45
C PHE A 139 -2.14 -27.31 -0.71
N ILE A 140 -1.11 -27.18 -1.56
CA ILE A 140 -0.86 -28.08 -2.70
C ILE A 140 -0.62 -29.53 -2.24
N LYS A 141 0.11 -29.73 -1.13
CA LYS A 141 0.40 -31.07 -0.59
C LYS A 141 -0.81 -31.72 0.08
N VAL A 142 -1.59 -30.98 0.84
CA VAL A 142 -2.71 -31.51 1.64
C VAL A 142 -3.95 -31.75 0.79
N LEU A 143 -4.20 -30.95 -0.24
CA LEU A 143 -5.42 -31.04 -1.05
C LEU A 143 -5.63 -32.43 -1.70
N PRO A 144 -4.63 -33.07 -2.35
CA PRO A 144 -4.79 -34.41 -2.91
C PRO A 144 -5.05 -35.49 -1.85
N LEU A 145 -4.40 -35.38 -0.69
CA LEU A 145 -4.63 -36.29 0.45
C LEU A 145 -6.07 -36.17 0.95
N PHE A 146 -6.57 -34.94 1.09
CA PHE A 146 -7.93 -34.65 1.53
C PHE A 146 -8.98 -35.21 0.57
N ILE A 147 -8.77 -35.03 -0.74
CA ILE A 147 -9.64 -35.57 -1.80
C ILE A 147 -9.64 -37.11 -1.80
N LYS A 148 -8.49 -37.75 -1.52
CA LYS A 148 -8.40 -39.22 -1.44
C LYS A 148 -9.04 -39.81 -0.17
N VAL A 149 -8.86 -39.16 0.97
CA VAL A 149 -9.31 -39.68 2.27
C VAL A 149 -10.81 -39.45 2.51
N LEU A 150 -11.37 -38.34 1.99
CA LEU A 150 -12.78 -37.99 2.22
C LEU A 150 -13.78 -39.07 1.76
N PRO A 151 -13.67 -39.65 0.54
CA PRO A 151 -14.55 -40.74 0.11
C PRO A 151 -14.40 -42.01 0.96
N LEU A 152 -13.19 -42.32 1.42
CA LEU A 152 -12.92 -43.47 2.30
C LEU A 152 -13.62 -43.29 3.66
N LEU A 153 -13.53 -42.09 4.25
CA LEU A 153 -14.21 -41.76 5.50
C LEU A 153 -15.74 -41.89 5.38
N ILE A 154 -16.31 -41.40 4.27
CA ILE A 154 -17.75 -41.51 3.99
C ILE A 154 -18.17 -42.98 3.87
N LYS A 155 -17.38 -43.80 3.16
CA LYS A 155 -17.65 -45.24 3.00
C LYS A 155 -17.53 -46.04 4.29
N MET A 156 -16.59 -45.68 5.18
CA MET A 156 -16.39 -46.39 6.45
C MET A 156 -17.35 -45.94 7.56
N LEU A 157 -18.01 -44.78 7.41
CA LEU A 157 -18.94 -44.23 8.41
C LEU A 157 -20.03 -45.22 8.86
N PRO A 158 -20.73 -45.96 7.97
CA PRO A 158 -21.76 -46.92 8.37
C PRO A 158 -21.19 -48.09 9.17
N LEU A 159 -20.00 -48.57 8.77
CA LEU A 159 -19.32 -49.70 9.41
C LEU A 159 -18.91 -49.37 10.85
N PHE A 160 -18.49 -48.12 11.07
CA PHE A 160 -18.18 -47.59 12.38
C PHE A 160 -19.42 -47.42 13.26
N ILE A 161 -20.53 -46.91 12.71
CA ILE A 161 -21.79 -46.74 13.45
C ILE A 161 -22.35 -48.10 13.91
N MET A 162 -22.22 -49.15 13.09
CA MET A 162 -22.67 -50.51 13.43
C MET A 162 -21.84 -51.21 14.53
N GLN A 163 -20.60 -50.76 14.76
CA GLN A 163 -19.71 -51.31 15.80
C GLN A 163 -19.85 -50.61 17.16
N LEU A 164 -20.75 -49.63 17.29
CA LEU A 164 -21.05 -48.98 18.56
C LEU A 164 -21.90 -49.93 19.42
N PRO A 165 -21.45 -50.35 20.62
CA PRO A 165 -22.37 -50.93 21.59
C PRO A 165 -23.39 -49.86 21.97
N LEU A 166 -24.67 -50.25 22.03
CA LEU A 166 -25.79 -49.41 22.46
C LEU A 166 -25.54 -48.79 23.84
#